data_AF-A0A8B8IPJ2-F1
#
_entry.id   AF-A0A8B8IPJ2-F1
#
_cell.length_a   1.000
_cell.length_b   1.000
_cell.length_c   1.000
_cell.angle_alpha   90.00
_cell.angle_beta   90.00
_cell.angle_gamma   90.00
#
_symmetry.space_group_name_H-M   'P 1'
#
loop_
_entity.id
_entity.type
_entity.pdbx_description
1 polymer ?
#
loop_
_entity_poly.entity_id
_entity_poly.type
_entity_poly.pdbx_seq_one_letter_code
_entity_poly.pdbx_strand_id
1 'polypeptide(L)'
;MPKVVKSSAREIILKMKEFCDAEQKNQGILIPLNNVRKRVAAMRGVSEKTVTRITKEGITAASTSKKIVTPGKSRPHPKKYDLDGFDLCAIREKIHS
;
A
#
# COMPACT_ATOMS: atom_id res chain seq x y z
N MET A 1 0.93 -26.76 14.06
CA MET A 1 0.25 -26.66 12.74
C MET A 1 0.99 -25.65 11.87
N PRO A 2 1.29 -25.96 10.61
CA PRO A 2 1.87 -24.97 9.69
C PRO A 2 0.90 -23.80 9.52
N LYS A 3 1.41 -22.57 9.64
CA LYS A 3 0.59 -21.37 9.46
C LYS A 3 0.13 -21.30 8.01
N VAL A 4 -1.18 -21.15 7.80
CA VAL A 4 -1.74 -20.98 6.45
C VAL A 4 -1.38 -19.59 5.92
N VAL A 5 -0.56 -19.56 4.86
CA VAL A 5 -0.20 -18.33 4.16
C VAL A 5 -1.21 -18.07 3.04
N LYS A 6 -1.74 -16.84 2.97
CA LYS A 6 -2.68 -16.42 1.90
C LYS A 6 -1.96 -16.32 0.55
N SER A 7 -2.71 -16.46 -0.55
CA SER A 7 -2.19 -16.43 -1.93
C SER A 7 -1.26 -15.25 -2.20
N SER A 8 -1.70 -14.04 -1.84
CA SER A 8 -0.92 -12.82 -2.05
C SER A 8 0.43 -12.87 -1.37
N ALA A 9 0.54 -13.48 -0.19
CA ALA A 9 1.80 -13.63 0.53
C ALA A 9 2.71 -14.73 -0.04
N ARG A 10 2.12 -15.79 -0.62
CA ARG A 10 2.87 -16.83 -1.33
C ARG A 10 3.59 -16.28 -2.56
N GLU A 11 2.93 -15.40 -3.32
CA GLU A 11 3.55 -14.72 -4.47
C GLU A 11 4.75 -13.85 -4.05
N ILE A 12 4.68 -13.18 -2.89
CA ILE A 12 5.80 -12.41 -2.35
C ILE A 12 6.98 -13.33 -2.08
N ILE A 13 6.71 -14.43 -1.38
CA ILE A 13 7.75 -15.39 -0.97
C ILE A 13 8.41 -15.99 -2.21
N LEU A 14 7.64 -16.30 -3.25
CA LEU A 14 8.17 -16.80 -4.52
C LEU A 14 9.13 -15.79 -5.17
N LYS A 15 8.73 -14.52 -5.32
CA LYS A 15 9.58 -13.47 -5.91
C LYS A 15 10.86 -13.22 -5.09
N MET A 16 10.75 -13.24 -3.77
CA MET A 16 11.91 -13.12 -2.89
C MET A 16 12.89 -14.27 -3.10
N LYS A 17 12.39 -15.50 -3.22
CA LYS A 17 13.22 -16.67 -3.52
C LYS A 17 13.89 -16.53 -4.88
N GLU A 18 13.14 -16.17 -5.93
CA GLU A 18 13.69 -15.98 -7.28
C GLU A 18 14.84 -14.96 -7.31
N PHE A 19 14.71 -13.85 -6.57
CA PHE A 19 15.77 -12.86 -6.45
C PHE A 19 17.03 -13.44 -5.77
N CYS A 20 16.87 -14.18 -4.68
CA CYS A 20 17.99 -14.82 -3.99
C CYS A 20 18.64 -15.93 -4.85
N ASP A 21 17.85 -16.71 -5.57
CA ASP A 21 18.34 -17.74 -6.49
C ASP A 21 19.13 -17.09 -7.65
N ALA A 22 18.73 -15.90 -8.11
CA ALA A 22 19.47 -15.12 -9.09
C ALA A 22 20.82 -14.60 -8.54
N GLU A 23 20.85 -14.13 -7.29
CA GLU A 23 22.11 -13.77 -6.60
C GLU A 23 23.04 -14.97 -6.45
N GLN A 24 22.48 -16.14 -6.11
CA GLN A 24 23.25 -17.38 -6.01
C GLN A 24 23.85 -17.81 -7.36
N LYS A 25 23.04 -17.78 -8.44
CA LYS A 25 23.50 -18.12 -9.80
C LYS A 25 24.60 -17.19 -10.30
N ASN A 26 24.51 -15.90 -9.96
CA ASN A 26 25.49 -14.90 -10.35
C ASN A 26 26.74 -14.89 -9.44
N GLN A 27 26.83 -15.78 -8.44
CA GLN A 27 27.92 -15.87 -7.46
C GLN A 27 28.27 -14.52 -6.82
N GLY A 28 27.26 -13.66 -6.64
CA GLY A 28 27.49 -12.28 -6.30
C GLY A 28 26.24 -11.51 -5.96
N ILE A 29 26.44 -10.41 -5.26
CA ILE A 29 25.36 -9.53 -4.82
C ILE A 29 24.95 -8.66 -6.02
N LEU A 30 23.70 -8.82 -6.52
CA LEU A 30 23.20 -8.02 -7.64
C LEU A 30 23.08 -6.54 -7.25
N ILE A 31 22.60 -6.29 -6.03
CA ILE A 31 22.37 -4.94 -5.51
C ILE A 31 23.09 -4.79 -4.16
N PRO A 32 24.02 -3.82 -4.02
CA PRO A 32 24.81 -3.64 -2.80
C PRO A 32 23.96 -3.60 -1.53
N LEU A 33 24.47 -4.20 -0.45
CA LEU A 33 23.78 -4.26 0.84
C LEU A 33 23.47 -2.89 1.42
N ASN A 34 24.33 -1.90 1.15
CA ASN A 34 24.12 -0.50 1.56
C ASN A 34 22.84 0.10 0.95
N ASN A 35 22.45 -0.37 -0.23
CA ASN A 35 21.27 0.12 -0.95
C ASN A 35 20.01 -0.68 -0.60
N VAL A 36 19.69 -0.73 0.70
CA VAL A 36 18.56 -1.51 1.27
C VAL A 36 17.25 -1.24 0.53
N ARG A 37 16.93 0.03 0.27
CA ARG A 37 15.71 0.44 -0.45
C ARG A 37 15.62 -0.14 -1.86
N LYS A 38 16.74 -0.15 -2.60
CA LYS A 38 16.81 -0.71 -3.96
C LYS A 38 16.67 -2.24 -3.93
N ARG A 39 17.30 -2.91 -2.96
CA ARG A 39 17.16 -4.36 -2.76
C ARG A 39 15.71 -4.75 -2.51
N VAL A 40 15.05 -4.10 -1.56
CA VAL A 40 13.65 -4.40 -1.21
C VAL A 40 12.73 -4.14 -2.40
N ALA A 41 12.95 -3.03 -3.14
CA ALA A 41 12.21 -2.71 -4.35
C ALA A 41 12.35 -3.80 -5.42
N ALA A 42 13.56 -4.29 -5.67
CA ALA A 42 13.84 -5.35 -6.63
C ALA A 42 13.27 -6.70 -6.20
N MET A 43 13.51 -7.13 -4.96
CA MET A 43 12.98 -8.40 -4.40
C MET A 43 11.46 -8.47 -4.48
N ARG A 44 10.79 -7.34 -4.23
CA ARG A 44 9.33 -7.29 -4.23
C ARG A 44 8.73 -7.00 -5.62
N GLY A 45 9.50 -6.39 -6.51
CA GLY A 45 9.02 -5.89 -7.79
C GLY A 45 8.13 -4.65 -7.66
N VAL A 46 8.53 -3.68 -6.83
CA VAL A 46 7.82 -2.39 -6.66
C VAL A 46 8.78 -1.22 -6.79
N SER A 47 8.24 -0.01 -6.97
CA SER A 47 9.07 1.19 -6.99
C SER A 47 9.72 1.45 -5.62
N GLU A 48 10.94 1.97 -5.67
CA GLU A 48 11.65 2.52 -4.52
C GLU A 48 10.83 3.56 -3.71
N LYS A 49 10.01 4.36 -4.41
CA LYS A 49 9.10 5.34 -3.78
C LYS A 49 8.04 4.63 -2.94
N THR A 50 7.52 3.50 -3.41
CA THR A 50 6.55 2.67 -2.68
C THR A 50 7.15 2.15 -1.38
N VAL A 51 8.37 1.61 -1.43
CA VAL A 51 9.09 1.16 -0.24
C VAL A 51 9.24 2.29 0.77
N THR A 52 9.61 3.48 0.30
CA THR A 52 9.76 4.69 1.14
C THR A 52 8.45 5.14 1.79
N ARG A 53 7.33 5.03 1.07
CA ARG A 53 6.01 5.35 1.64
C ARG A 53 5.66 4.35 2.74
N ILE A 54 5.83 3.05 2.49
CA ILE A 54 5.54 2.00 3.46
C ILE A 54 6.44 2.14 4.71
N THR A 55 7.72 2.48 4.57
CA THR A 55 8.59 2.69 5.75
C THR A 55 8.13 3.88 6.58
N LYS A 56 7.71 4.99 5.95
CA LYS A 56 7.12 6.14 6.66
C LYS A 56 5.81 5.77 7.36
N GLU A 57 4.96 4.99 6.71
CA GLU A 57 3.72 4.44 7.31
C GLU A 57 4.04 3.54 8.50
N GLY A 58 5.09 2.72 8.43
CA GLY A 58 5.55 1.87 9.54
C GLY A 58 6.02 2.68 10.75
N ILE A 59 6.78 3.76 10.52
CA ILE A 59 7.24 4.67 11.59
C ILE A 59 6.05 5.35 12.28
N THR A 60 5.10 5.86 11.50
CA THR A 60 3.88 6.51 12.05
C THR A 60 2.93 5.53 12.72
N ALA A 61 2.82 4.31 12.20
CA ALA A 61 2.08 3.21 12.81
C ALA A 61 2.66 2.85 14.19
N ALA A 62 3.99 2.72 14.28
CA ALA A 62 4.68 2.42 15.53
C ALA A 62 4.51 3.52 16.59
N SER A 63 4.57 4.80 16.18
CA SER A 63 4.38 5.93 17.11
C SER A 63 2.94 6.09 17.60
N THR A 64 1.96 5.72 16.77
CA THR A 64 0.52 5.93 17.06
C THR A 64 -0.17 4.63 17.53
N SER A 65 0.55 3.52 17.66
CA SER A 65 -0.01 2.17 17.90
C SER A 65 -1.09 1.75 16.89
N LYS A 66 -1.07 2.33 15.70
CA LYS A 66 -2.02 2.05 14.60
C LYS A 66 -1.43 1.01 13.66
N LYS A 67 -2.28 0.24 12.97
CA LYS A 67 -1.84 -0.72 11.95
C LYS A 67 -1.50 0.01 10.65
N ILE A 68 -0.57 -0.54 9.86
CA ILE A 68 -0.34 -0.08 8.49
C ILE A 68 -1.62 -0.35 7.68
N VAL A 69 -2.11 0.66 6.96
CA VAL A 69 -3.37 0.60 6.21
C VAL A 69 -3.09 0.75 4.73
N THR A 70 -3.80 -0.03 3.90
CA THR A 70 -3.76 0.14 2.44
C THR A 70 -4.18 1.57 2.05
N PRO A 71 -3.40 2.26 1.19
CA PRO A 71 -3.76 3.60 0.72
C PRO A 71 -5.20 3.63 0.16
N GLY A 72 -5.92 4.72 0.46
CA GLY A 72 -7.31 4.90 0.03
C GLY A 72 -8.36 4.22 0.92
N LYS A 73 -8.00 3.16 1.67
CA LYS A 73 -8.96 2.45 2.55
C LYS A 73 -9.42 3.29 3.75
N SER A 74 -8.58 4.20 4.22
CA SER A 74 -8.90 5.13 5.32
C SER A 74 -9.28 6.54 4.84
N ARG A 75 -9.44 6.75 3.52
CA ARG A 75 -9.77 8.08 3.01
C ARG A 75 -11.21 8.42 3.41
N PRO A 76 -11.47 9.52 4.13
CA PRO A 76 -12.83 9.93 4.43
C PRO A 76 -13.57 10.21 3.11
N HIS A 77 -14.73 9.58 2.95
CA HIS A 77 -15.62 9.89 1.84
C HIS A 77 -16.42 11.16 2.15
N PRO A 78 -16.67 12.03 1.16
CA PRO A 78 -17.57 13.14 1.36
C PRO A 78 -18.95 12.59 1.77
N LYS A 79 -19.54 13.20 2.80
CA LYS A 79 -20.89 12.85 3.23
C LYS A 79 -21.83 13.16 2.07
N LYS A 80 -22.61 12.15 1.63
CA LYS A 80 -23.72 12.37 0.72
C LYS A 80 -24.89 12.85 1.57
N TYR A 81 -25.49 13.97 1.19
CA TYR A 81 -26.79 14.37 1.71
C TYR A 81 -27.84 13.59 0.93
N ASP A 82 -28.76 12.96 1.64
CA ASP A 82 -29.96 12.40 1.01
C ASP A 82 -30.91 13.58 0.81
N LEU A 83 -31.11 13.97 -0.46
CA LEU A 83 -31.98 15.07 -0.84
C LEU A 83 -33.18 14.48 -1.55
N ASP A 84 -34.37 14.71 -1.02
CA ASP A 84 -35.60 14.26 -1.65
C ASP A 84 -36.07 15.23 -2.76
N GLY A 85 -37.18 14.88 -3.41
CA GLY A 85 -37.73 15.72 -4.48
C GLY A 85 -38.13 17.13 -4.01
N PHE A 86 -38.51 17.27 -2.73
CA PHE A 86 -38.88 18.56 -2.15
C PHE A 86 -37.63 19.40 -1.85
N ASP A 87 -36.60 18.82 -1.25
CA ASP A 87 -35.31 19.45 -0.99
C ASP A 87 -34.70 20.03 -2.28
N LEU A 88 -34.75 19.25 -3.36
CA LEU A 88 -34.24 19.67 -4.66
C LEU A 88 -35.04 20.84 -5.25
N CYS A 89 -36.37 20.85 -5.09
CA CYS A 89 -37.22 21.95 -5.52
C CYS A 89 -36.95 23.24 -4.73
N ALA A 90 -36.85 23.15 -3.40
CA ALA A 90 -36.57 24.29 -2.54
C ALA A 90 -35.18 24.90 -2.82
N ILE A 91 -34.17 24.06 -3.06
CA ILE A 91 -32.83 24.51 -3.46
C ILE A 91 -32.89 25.24 -4.81
N ARG A 92 -33.63 24.71 -5.80
CA ARG A 92 -33.78 25.35 -7.11
C ARG A 92 -34.45 26.70 -7.01
N GLU A 93 -35.54 26.80 -6.26
CA GLU A 93 -36.26 28.05 -6.04
C GLU A 93 -35.36 29.09 -5.39
N LYS A 94 -34.57 28.70 -4.37
CA LYS A 94 -33.65 29.62 -3.69
C LYS A 94 -32.51 30.14 -4.58
N ILE A 95 -32.10 29.38 -5.59
CA ILE A 95 -31.05 29.77 -6.54
C ILE A 95 -31.59 30.69 -7.64
N HIS A 96 -32.84 30.48 -8.05
CA HIS A 96 -33.47 31.21 -9.16
C HIS A 96 -34.37 32.39 -8.73
N SER A 97 -34.55 32.59 -7.43
CA SER A 97 -35.24 33.74 -6.83
C SER A 97 -34.26 34.84 -6.45
#